data_AF-A0A4S8KRG8-F1
#
_entry.id   AF-A0A4S8KRG8-F1
#
_cell.length_a   1.000
_cell.length_b   1.000
_cell.length_c   1.000
_cell.angle_alpha   90.00
_cell.angle_beta   90.00
_cell.angle_gamma   90.00
#
_symmetry.space_group_name_H-M   'P 1'
#
loop_
_entity.id
_entity.type
_entity.pdbx_description
1 polymer ?
#
loop_
_entity_poly.entity_id
_entity_poly.type
_entity_poly.pdbx_seq_one_letter_code
_entity_poly.pdbx_strand_id
1 'polypeptide(L)'
;MSSSTNPLWEYFHRGEKQNSAQYETWCKGCVKYYLDKEQRELEERIRNEDEAKKYQEQQKAFKEACIAAGSVRGEETAFITHLLGSHRNKTQQECLHASDEAKVEAKRQREQGTSSTVHAQGKTTALKCQISALVDTPGSLSEPSSSPASKKLRQTHLKTYNALQMPFSDSEVEALQAQALRAQVSSKSPETLFEDQEMLKFIGMLRKEAIHIMPTAKVLGGRLLTAAAATVEKKLEEILRGQVLGMS
;
A
#
# COMPACT_ATOMS: atom_id res chain seq x y z
N MET A 1 -11.97 -23.74 11.75
CA MET A 1 -10.65 -24.16 11.26
C MET A 1 -9.62 -23.41 12.06
N SER A 2 -8.98 -24.08 13.01
CA SER A 2 -8.01 -23.46 13.91
C SER A 2 -6.76 -23.12 13.11
N SER A 3 -6.66 -21.87 12.67
CA SER A 3 -5.47 -21.32 12.03
C SER A 3 -4.30 -21.59 12.97
N SER A 4 -3.38 -22.49 12.60
CA SER A 4 -2.17 -22.79 13.36
C SER A 4 -1.37 -21.50 13.48
N THR A 5 -1.55 -20.80 14.60
CA THR A 5 -0.85 -19.54 14.86
C THR A 5 0.60 -19.90 15.12
N ASN A 6 1.53 -19.30 14.37
CA ASN A 6 2.95 -19.59 14.54
C ASN A 6 3.35 -19.33 16.01
N PRO A 7 4.00 -20.28 16.71
CA PRO A 7 4.37 -20.10 18.12
C PRO A 7 5.33 -18.93 18.36
N LEU A 8 6.04 -18.45 17.34
CA LEU A 8 6.86 -17.23 17.44
C LEU A 8 6.05 -16.00 17.83
N TRP A 9 4.74 -15.96 17.57
CA TRP A 9 3.87 -14.86 18.00
C TRP A 9 3.89 -14.63 19.52
N GLU A 10 4.24 -15.62 20.33
CA GLU A 10 4.37 -15.46 21.78
C GLU A 10 5.51 -14.51 22.17
N TYR A 11 6.50 -14.30 21.30
CA TYR A 11 7.65 -13.43 21.54
C TYR A 11 7.52 -12.04 20.91
N PHE A 12 6.38 -11.74 20.26
CA PHE A 12 6.13 -10.46 19.61
C PHE A 12 4.83 -9.82 20.11
N HIS A 13 4.81 -8.50 20.23
CA HIS A 13 3.58 -7.72 20.39
C HIS A 13 2.89 -7.61 19.03
N ARG A 14 1.59 -7.94 18.98
CA ARG A 14 0.75 -7.73 17.80
C ARG A 14 0.22 -6.30 17.81
N GLY A 15 0.57 -5.55 16.76
CA GLY A 15 0.08 -4.21 16.51
C GLY A 15 -1.09 -4.15 15.56
N GLU A 16 -1.27 -2.96 14.97
CA GLU A 16 -2.32 -2.70 13.99
C GLU A 16 -2.10 -3.50 12.71
N LYS A 17 -3.21 -3.75 12.02
CA LYS A 17 -3.22 -4.48 10.77
C LYS A 17 -2.83 -3.54 9.63
N GLN A 18 -1.64 -3.74 9.04
CA GLN A 18 -1.14 -2.88 7.95
C GLN A 18 -1.86 -3.13 6.62
N ASN A 19 -2.29 -4.36 6.36
CA ASN A 19 -3.12 -4.73 5.21
C ASN A 19 -3.94 -6.00 5.52
N SER A 20 -4.74 -6.49 4.57
CA SER A 20 -5.63 -7.64 4.77
C SER A 20 -4.94 -8.91 5.33
N ALA A 21 -3.62 -9.06 5.17
CA ALA A 21 -2.85 -10.24 5.54
C ALA A 21 -1.73 -10.00 6.58
N GLN A 22 -1.24 -8.78 6.76
CA GLN A 22 -0.05 -8.47 7.55
C GLN A 22 -0.37 -7.55 8.72
N TYR A 23 0.27 -7.85 9.86
CA TYR A 23 0.25 -7.03 11.06
C TYR A 23 1.59 -6.35 11.24
N GLU A 24 1.56 -5.14 11.78
CA GLU A 24 2.74 -4.55 12.40
C GLU A 24 3.03 -5.27 13.71
N THR A 25 4.30 -5.55 13.98
CA THR A 25 4.69 -6.28 15.20
C THR A 25 5.98 -5.74 15.79
N TRP A 26 6.16 -5.93 17.09
CA TRP A 26 7.37 -5.52 17.80
C TRP A 26 7.93 -6.67 18.63
N CYS A 27 9.25 -6.86 18.65
CA CYS A 27 9.86 -7.89 19.49
C CYS A 27 9.72 -7.52 20.97
N LYS A 28 9.14 -8.41 21.79
CA LYS A 28 8.93 -8.16 23.23
C LYS A 28 10.24 -7.86 23.95
N GLY A 29 11.32 -8.56 23.57
CA GLY A 29 12.66 -8.35 24.12
C GLY A 29 13.21 -6.95 23.85
N CYS A 30 13.09 -6.47 22.60
CA CYS A 30 13.50 -5.12 22.23
C CYS A 30 12.66 -4.06 22.96
N VAL A 31 11.33 -4.22 22.99
CA VAL A 31 10.44 -3.27 23.66
C VAL A 31 10.77 -3.19 25.15
N LYS A 32 10.99 -4.34 25.82
CA LYS A 32 11.40 -4.37 27.22
C LYS A 32 12.72 -3.64 27.45
N TYR A 33 13.72 -3.85 26.60
CA TYR A 33 15.00 -3.15 26.72
C TYR A 33 14.84 -1.61 26.68
N TYR A 34 14.04 -1.10 25.75
CA TYR A 34 13.80 0.35 25.66
C TYR A 34 12.95 0.88 26.81
N LEU A 35 11.99 0.10 27.31
CA LEU A 35 11.25 0.43 28.52
C LEU A 35 12.16 0.51 29.76
N ASP A 36 13.01 -0.51 29.96
CA ASP A 36 13.92 -0.58 31.10
C ASP A 36 14.96 0.56 31.04
N LYS A 37 15.38 0.97 29.84
CA LYS A 37 16.29 2.10 29.63
C LYS A 37 15.69 3.44 30.10
N GLU A 38 14.41 3.65 29.85
CA GLU A 38 13.69 4.88 30.20
C GLU A 38 12.93 4.77 31.54
N GLN A 39 13.05 3.63 32.22
CA GLN A 39 12.27 3.30 33.41
C GLN A 39 12.45 4.31 34.54
N ARG A 40 13.69 4.76 34.82
CA ARG A 40 13.94 5.72 35.91
C ARG A 40 13.25 7.05 35.66
N GLU A 41 13.33 7.57 34.44
CA GLU A 41 12.69 8.84 34.08
C GLU A 41 11.17 8.72 34.12
N LEU A 42 10.63 7.57 33.68
CA LEU A 42 9.21 7.28 33.78
C LEU A 42 8.74 7.21 35.24
N GLU A 43 9.45 6.47 36.09
CA GLU A 43 9.16 6.34 37.53
C GLU A 43 9.18 7.68 38.27
N GLU A 44 10.12 8.57 37.93
CA GLU A 44 10.16 9.93 38.46
C GLU A 44 8.95 10.76 38.01
N ARG A 45 8.59 10.67 36.72
CA ARG A 45 7.45 11.41 36.16
C ARG A 45 6.11 10.98 36.74
N ILE A 46 5.94 9.70 37.04
CA ILE A 46 4.67 9.15 37.50
C ILE A 46 4.54 9.10 39.04
N ARG A 47 5.62 9.32 39.81
CA ARG A 47 5.67 9.06 41.27
C ARG A 47 4.52 9.71 42.05
N ASN A 48 4.24 10.98 41.75
CA ASN A 48 3.29 11.81 42.48
C ASN A 48 2.00 12.10 41.69
N GLU A 49 1.76 11.36 40.60
CA GLU A 49 0.63 11.58 39.70
C GLU A 49 -0.55 10.66 40.03
N ASP A 50 -1.75 11.09 39.61
CA ASP A 50 -2.97 10.29 39.72
C ASP A 50 -2.91 9.02 38.87
N GLU A 51 -3.62 7.96 39.29
CA GLU A 51 -3.60 6.65 38.61
C GLU A 51 -3.93 6.73 37.11
N ALA A 52 -4.88 7.59 36.74
CA ALA A 52 -5.24 7.82 35.34
C ALA A 52 -4.06 8.37 34.52
N LYS A 53 -3.26 9.27 35.11
CA LYS A 53 -2.11 9.88 34.46
C LYS A 53 -0.90 8.93 34.45
N LYS A 54 -0.73 8.11 35.50
CA LYS A 54 0.24 7.01 35.51
C LYS A 54 0.00 6.05 34.34
N TYR A 55 -1.26 5.66 34.11
CA TYR A 55 -1.63 4.78 33.01
C TYR A 55 -1.34 5.41 31.63
N GLN A 56 -1.66 6.70 31.45
CA GLN A 56 -1.38 7.42 30.20
C GLN A 56 0.12 7.54 29.90
N GLU A 57 0.94 7.89 30.89
CA GLU A 57 2.40 7.98 30.74
C GLU A 57 3.02 6.61 30.47
N GLN A 58 2.54 5.54 31.10
CA GLN A 58 2.97 4.17 30.80
C GLN A 58 2.62 3.74 29.38
N GLN A 59 1.41 4.06 28.89
CA GLN A 59 1.05 3.80 27.49
C GLN A 59 1.92 4.59 26.51
N LYS A 60 2.24 5.85 26.85
CA LYS A 60 3.11 6.70 26.04
C LYS A 60 4.52 6.12 25.96
N ALA A 61 5.09 5.75 27.11
CA ALA A 61 6.40 5.11 27.17
C ALA A 61 6.44 3.79 26.38
N PHE A 62 5.37 2.98 26.44
CA PHE A 62 5.25 1.78 25.63
C PHE A 62 5.28 2.08 24.12
N LYS A 63 4.57 3.11 23.67
CA LYS A 63 4.58 3.52 22.25
C LYS A 63 5.96 4.03 21.82
N GLU A 64 6.61 4.83 22.67
CA GLU A 64 7.97 5.34 22.42
C GLU A 64 8.97 4.18 22.33
N ALA A 65 8.88 3.20 23.23
CA ALA A 65 9.69 1.98 23.19
C ALA A 65 9.43 1.13 21.94
N CYS A 66 8.17 1.01 21.48
CA CYS A 66 7.84 0.33 20.22
C CYS A 66 8.46 1.03 19.00
N ILE A 67 8.45 2.37 18.98
CA ILE A 67 9.08 3.16 17.90
C ILE A 67 10.60 2.95 17.91
N ALA A 68 11.22 3.01 19.09
CA ALA A 68 12.67 2.82 19.25
C ALA A 68 13.13 1.38 18.92
N ALA A 69 12.32 0.38 19.26
CA ALA A 69 12.55 -1.02 18.93
C ALA A 69 12.50 -1.29 17.42
N GLY A 70 11.74 -0.49 16.67
CA GLY A 70 11.45 -0.69 15.26
C GLY A 70 10.43 -1.81 15.03
N SER A 71 9.64 -1.68 13.96
CA SER A 71 8.63 -2.68 13.63
C SER A 71 9.18 -3.80 12.74
N VAL A 72 8.64 -5.00 12.98
CA VAL A 72 8.88 -6.21 12.21
C VAL A 72 7.56 -6.58 11.51
N ARG A 73 7.64 -7.11 10.29
CA ARG A 73 6.46 -7.64 9.60
C ARG A 73 5.95 -8.88 10.33
N GLY A 74 4.63 -9.01 10.49
CA GLY A 74 3.97 -10.16 11.11
C GLY A 74 4.00 -11.45 10.28
N GLU A 75 5.17 -11.83 9.76
CA GLU A 75 5.42 -13.03 8.97
C GLU A 75 6.50 -13.88 9.65
N GLU A 76 6.38 -15.21 9.55
CA GLU A 76 7.32 -16.17 10.14
C GLU A 76 8.77 -15.90 9.74
N THR A 77 9.01 -15.69 8.44
CA THR A 77 10.34 -15.42 7.90
C THR A 77 10.93 -14.12 8.43
N ALA A 78 10.10 -13.10 8.67
CA ALA A 78 10.52 -11.84 9.25
C ALA A 78 10.88 -12.00 10.73
N PHE A 79 10.12 -12.77 11.50
CA PHE A 79 10.46 -13.11 12.89
C PHE A 79 11.79 -13.85 12.99
N ILE A 80 11.97 -14.90 12.19
CA ILE A 80 13.20 -15.69 12.16
C ILE A 80 14.41 -14.84 11.73
N THR A 81 14.21 -13.92 10.78
CA THR A 81 15.29 -13.02 10.31
C THR A 81 15.65 -11.98 11.37
N HIS A 82 14.67 -11.44 12.10
CA HIS A 82 14.94 -10.52 13.21
C HIS A 82 15.68 -11.23 14.36
N LEU A 83 15.22 -12.42 14.76
CA LEU A 83 15.77 -13.14 15.92
C LEU A 83 17.20 -13.66 15.69
N LEU A 84 17.46 -14.23 14.52
CA LEU A 84 18.72 -14.93 14.22
C LEU A 84 19.61 -14.20 13.20
N GLY A 85 19.19 -13.05 12.71
CA GLY A 85 19.85 -12.35 11.61
C GLY A 85 19.65 -13.05 10.26
N SER A 86 20.11 -12.39 9.19
CA SER A 86 20.04 -12.91 7.83
C SER A 86 21.30 -13.67 7.46
N HIS A 87 21.15 -14.90 6.94
CA HIS A 87 22.28 -15.64 6.36
C HIS A 87 22.87 -14.97 5.11
N ARG A 88 22.07 -14.17 4.39
CA ARG A 88 22.48 -13.56 3.12
C ARG A 88 23.11 -12.18 3.30
N ASN A 89 22.71 -11.46 4.34
CA ASN A 89 23.18 -10.12 4.63
C ASN A 89 23.84 -10.06 6.01
N LYS A 90 25.18 -10.05 6.04
CA LYS A 90 25.98 -9.92 7.29
C LYS A 90 25.71 -8.62 8.06
N THR A 91 25.05 -7.65 7.43
CA THR A 91 24.63 -6.39 8.06
C THR A 91 23.40 -6.55 8.95
N GLN A 92 22.57 -7.58 8.74
CA GLN A 92 21.44 -7.90 9.62
C GLN A 92 21.92 -8.86 10.70
N GLN A 93 22.41 -8.28 11.79
CA GLN A 93 22.82 -9.01 12.99
C GLN A 93 21.62 -9.62 13.71
N GLU A 94 21.89 -10.65 14.49
CA GLU A 94 20.91 -11.26 15.39
C GLU A 94 20.38 -10.24 16.41
N CYS A 95 19.14 -10.43 16.85
CA CYS A 95 18.57 -9.59 17.88
C CYS A 95 19.29 -9.84 19.22
N LEU A 96 19.93 -8.78 19.74
CA LEU A 96 20.65 -8.82 21.02
C LEU A 96 19.71 -9.00 22.21
N HIS A 97 18.49 -8.47 22.13
CA HIS A 97 17.53 -8.43 23.24
C HIS A 97 16.48 -9.55 23.19
N ALA A 98 16.53 -10.40 22.17
CA ALA A 98 15.64 -11.54 22.07
C ALA A 98 15.97 -12.59 23.14
N SER A 99 14.94 -13.13 23.79
CA SER A 99 15.07 -14.27 24.72
C SER A 99 15.65 -15.50 24.04
N ASP A 100 16.43 -16.29 24.77
CA ASP A 100 17.04 -17.52 24.24
C ASP A 100 15.99 -18.52 23.75
N GLU A 101 14.84 -18.60 24.44
CA GLU A 101 13.70 -19.42 24.03
C GLU A 101 13.19 -19.06 22.62
N ALA A 102 13.05 -17.76 22.34
CA ALA A 102 12.68 -17.24 21.02
C ALA A 102 13.74 -17.60 19.97
N LYS A 103 15.02 -17.50 20.31
CA LYS A 103 16.12 -17.87 19.40
C LYS A 103 16.14 -19.37 19.11
N VAL A 104 15.91 -20.22 20.11
CA VAL A 104 15.83 -21.68 19.96
C VAL A 104 14.63 -22.06 19.07
N GLU A 105 13.46 -21.48 19.33
CA GLU A 105 12.26 -21.73 18.54
C GLU A 105 12.42 -21.26 17.09
N ALA A 106 13.03 -20.10 16.88
CA ALA A 106 13.36 -19.61 15.54
C ALA A 106 14.37 -20.52 14.81
N LYS A 107 15.35 -21.09 15.53
CA LYS A 107 16.31 -22.06 14.95
C LYS A 107 15.59 -23.33 14.53
N ARG A 108 14.73 -23.86 15.40
CA ARG A 108 13.89 -25.04 15.11
C ARG A 108 13.04 -24.85 13.85
N GLN A 109 12.37 -23.71 13.71
CA GLN A 109 11.56 -23.41 12.52
C GLN A 109 12.41 -23.21 11.26
N ARG A 110 13.56 -22.53 11.37
CA ARG A 110 14.50 -22.37 10.25
C ARG A 110 15.00 -23.73 9.75
N GLU A 111 15.36 -24.63 10.66
CA GLU A 111 15.85 -25.97 10.35
C GLU A 111 14.76 -26.86 9.74
N GLN A 112 13.53 -26.80 10.26
CA GLN A 112 12.36 -27.51 9.71
C GLN A 112 11.98 -27.03 8.31
N GLY A 113 12.11 -25.73 8.06
CA GLY A 113 11.97 -25.16 6.72
C GLY A 113 13.01 -25.71 5.74
N THR A 114 14.26 -25.91 6.19
CA THR A 114 15.33 -26.50 5.36
C THR A 114 15.23 -28.01 5.18
N SER A 115 14.77 -28.78 6.18
CA SER A 115 14.66 -30.25 6.08
C SER A 115 13.47 -30.70 5.24
N SER A 116 12.40 -29.89 5.18
CA SER A 116 11.26 -30.10 4.28
C SER A 116 11.62 -29.89 2.80
N THR A 117 12.75 -29.24 2.50
CA THR A 117 13.25 -28.99 1.14
C THR A 117 14.14 -30.09 0.57
N VAL A 118 14.41 -31.19 1.28
CA VAL A 118 15.22 -32.30 0.74
C VAL A 118 14.41 -33.24 -0.17
N HIS A 119 13.07 -33.10 -0.23
CA HIS A 119 12.22 -33.81 -1.21
C HIS A 119 11.68 -32.96 -2.37
N ALA A 120 12.20 -31.75 -2.57
CA ALA A 120 11.81 -30.89 -3.70
C ALA A 120 13.01 -30.19 -4.34
N GLN A 121 14.00 -30.96 -4.80
CA GLN A 121 14.98 -30.46 -5.75
C GLN A 121 14.40 -30.48 -7.18
N GLY A 122 14.04 -29.29 -7.66
CA GLY A 122 13.64 -29.12 -9.04
C GLY A 122 13.38 -27.68 -9.45
N LYS A 123 14.46 -26.88 -9.56
CA LYS A 123 14.59 -25.67 -10.42
C LYS A 123 13.77 -24.45 -9.93
N THR A 124 14.28 -23.22 -9.82
CA THR A 124 15.26 -22.51 -10.65
C THR A 124 15.98 -21.43 -9.85
N THR A 125 17.27 -21.31 -10.16
CA THR A 125 18.17 -20.22 -9.84
C THR A 125 17.91 -19.01 -10.74
N ALA A 126 18.23 -17.82 -10.19
CA ALA A 126 18.71 -16.64 -10.90
C ALA A 126 17.80 -15.99 -11.97
N LEU A 127 17.04 -14.97 -11.57
CA LEU A 127 16.65 -13.88 -12.47
C LEU A 127 17.62 -12.72 -12.29
N LYS A 128 18.71 -12.80 -13.05
CA LYS A 128 19.64 -11.71 -13.34
C LYS A 128 19.02 -10.85 -14.43
N CYS A 129 18.86 -9.56 -14.15
CA CYS A 129 18.50 -8.54 -15.13
C CYS A 129 19.52 -8.53 -16.28
N GLN A 130 19.10 -8.81 -17.51
CA GLN A 130 19.76 -8.32 -18.72
C GLN A 130 18.69 -7.99 -19.79
N ILE A 131 18.44 -6.70 -19.91
CA ILE A 131 17.83 -6.06 -21.08
C ILE A 131 18.96 -5.81 -22.07
N SER A 132 18.89 -6.37 -23.29
CA SER A 132 19.39 -5.77 -24.55
C SER A 132 19.24 -6.74 -25.73
N ALA A 133 18.98 -6.14 -26.91
CA ALA A 133 19.04 -6.68 -28.27
C ALA A 133 17.81 -7.49 -28.78
N LEU A 134 16.79 -6.75 -29.21
CA LEU A 134 15.94 -7.12 -30.35
C LEU A 134 16.63 -6.60 -31.63
N VAL A 135 17.21 -7.51 -32.42
CA VAL A 135 17.54 -7.27 -33.83
C VAL A 135 17.22 -8.56 -34.60
N ASP A 136 16.14 -8.46 -35.38
CA ASP A 136 15.88 -9.02 -36.71
C ASP A 136 15.80 -10.54 -37.04
N THR A 137 14.62 -10.82 -37.64
CA THR A 137 14.31 -11.72 -38.79
C THR A 137 14.35 -13.26 -38.70
N PRO A 138 13.56 -13.94 -39.56
CA PRO A 138 12.92 -15.23 -39.25
C PRO A 138 13.46 -16.40 -40.09
N GLY A 139 13.12 -17.60 -39.64
CA GLY A 139 13.11 -18.79 -40.49
C GLY A 139 14.06 -19.87 -40.02
N SER A 140 13.50 -21.02 -39.66
CA SER A 140 13.75 -22.27 -40.39
C SER A 140 12.97 -23.41 -39.75
N LEU A 141 12.46 -24.26 -40.63
CA LEU A 141 11.68 -25.47 -40.43
C LEU A 141 12.40 -26.49 -39.53
N SER A 142 11.62 -27.29 -38.79
CA SER A 142 11.72 -28.78 -38.71
C SER A 142 10.85 -29.36 -37.59
N GLU A 143 9.80 -30.11 -37.95
CA GLU A 143 9.40 -31.32 -37.22
C GLU A 143 10.37 -32.48 -37.60
N PRO A 144 10.34 -33.71 -37.04
CA PRO A 144 9.40 -34.31 -36.08
C PRO A 144 10.10 -35.09 -34.93
N SER A 145 9.38 -35.46 -33.87
CA SER A 145 9.51 -36.81 -33.25
C SER A 145 8.53 -37.02 -32.09
N SER A 146 8.06 -38.24 -32.00
CA SER A 146 6.91 -38.78 -31.26
C SER A 146 7.10 -38.96 -29.74
N SER A 147 5.95 -38.98 -29.05
CA SER A 147 5.63 -39.50 -27.70
C SER A 147 5.71 -38.54 -26.50
N PRO A 148 4.99 -38.83 -25.39
CA PRO A 148 3.57 -39.08 -25.22
C PRO A 148 2.86 -37.80 -24.71
N ALA A 149 1.53 -37.73 -24.82
CA ALA A 149 0.73 -36.57 -24.43
C ALA A 149 0.92 -36.21 -22.95
N SER A 150 1.87 -35.30 -22.68
CA SER A 150 1.90 -34.55 -21.44
C SER A 150 0.58 -33.78 -21.37
N LYS A 151 -0.20 -34.04 -20.31
CA LYS A 151 -1.37 -33.24 -19.98
C LYS A 151 -0.86 -31.81 -19.75
N LYS A 152 -0.82 -31.02 -20.83
CA LYS A 152 -0.54 -29.60 -20.79
C LYS A 152 -1.58 -29.02 -19.85
N LEU A 153 -1.15 -28.69 -18.63
CA LEU A 153 -1.95 -27.88 -17.72
C LEU A 153 -2.18 -26.59 -18.49
N ARG A 154 -3.35 -26.45 -19.12
CA ARG A 154 -3.74 -25.19 -19.73
C ARG A 154 -3.82 -24.24 -18.56
N GLN A 155 -2.82 -23.37 -18.44
CA GLN A 155 -2.90 -22.21 -17.60
C GLN A 155 -4.24 -21.56 -17.93
N THR A 156 -5.16 -21.59 -16.97
CA THR A 156 -6.43 -20.89 -17.14
C THR A 156 -6.05 -19.45 -17.41
N HIS A 157 -6.56 -18.91 -18.52
CA HIS A 157 -6.32 -17.54 -18.90
C HIS A 157 -6.76 -16.68 -17.71
N LEU A 158 -5.81 -16.18 -16.91
CA LEU A 158 -6.10 -15.25 -15.84
C LEU A 158 -6.82 -14.09 -16.51
N LYS A 159 -8.03 -13.79 -16.03
CA LYS A 159 -8.76 -12.62 -16.51
C LYS A 159 -7.88 -11.42 -16.21
N THR A 160 -7.22 -10.90 -17.24
CA THR A 160 -6.47 -9.66 -17.19
C THR A 160 -7.49 -8.56 -17.07
N TYR A 161 -7.84 -8.23 -15.83
CA TYR A 161 -8.60 -7.02 -15.55
C TYR A 161 -7.69 -5.84 -15.87
N ASN A 162 -8.10 -5.03 -16.83
CA ASN A 162 -7.52 -3.71 -16.98
C ASN A 162 -7.67 -3.02 -15.62
N ALA A 163 -6.61 -2.41 -15.07
CA ALA A 163 -6.67 -1.72 -13.77
C ALA A 163 -7.82 -0.68 -13.71
N LEU A 164 -8.29 -0.22 -14.87
CA LEU A 164 -9.45 0.66 -15.01
C LEU A 164 -10.82 0.01 -14.71
N GLN A 165 -10.91 -1.32 -14.72
CA GLN A 165 -12.13 -2.10 -14.51
C GLN A 165 -12.17 -2.82 -13.16
N MET A 166 -11.19 -2.61 -12.28
CA MET A 166 -11.23 -3.21 -10.95
C MET A 166 -12.29 -2.48 -10.11
N PRO A 167 -13.35 -3.18 -9.65
CA PRO A 167 -14.31 -2.56 -8.74
C PRO A 167 -13.61 -2.24 -7.42
N PHE A 168 -13.93 -1.09 -6.83
CA PHE A 168 -13.48 -0.74 -5.49
C PHE A 168 -14.08 -1.72 -4.47
N SER A 169 -13.32 -2.03 -3.43
CA SER A 169 -13.85 -2.72 -2.24
C SER A 169 -14.78 -1.81 -1.45
N ASP A 170 -15.67 -2.38 -0.64
CA ASP A 170 -16.64 -1.60 0.14
C ASP A 170 -15.97 -0.55 1.04
N SER A 171 -14.84 -0.90 1.67
CA SER A 171 -14.05 0.04 2.48
C SER A 171 -13.46 1.20 1.66
N GLU A 172 -13.07 0.95 0.40
CA GLU A 172 -12.56 2.00 -0.47
C GLU A 172 -13.69 2.91 -0.96
N VAL A 173 -14.87 2.35 -1.23
CA VAL A 173 -16.07 3.13 -1.60
C VAL A 173 -16.43 4.10 -0.48
N GLU A 174 -16.48 3.63 0.77
CA GLU A 174 -16.75 4.50 1.94
C GLU A 174 -15.71 5.61 2.08
N ALA A 175 -14.43 5.28 1.91
CA ALA A 175 -13.35 6.26 1.99
C ALA A 175 -13.46 7.33 0.88
N LEU A 176 -13.81 6.92 -0.35
CA LEU A 176 -14.03 7.82 -1.48
C LEU A 176 -15.25 8.72 -1.24
N GLN A 177 -16.36 8.16 -0.74
CA GLN A 177 -17.55 8.93 -0.40
C GLN A 177 -17.26 9.98 0.68
N ALA A 178 -16.55 9.59 1.73
CA ALA A 178 -16.13 10.53 2.78
C ALA A 178 -15.23 11.65 2.24
N GLN A 179 -14.34 11.33 1.30
CA GLN A 179 -13.49 12.34 0.66
C GLN A 179 -14.29 13.27 -0.27
N ALA A 180 -15.25 12.74 -1.03
CA ALA A 180 -16.13 13.53 -1.88
C ALA A 180 -16.97 14.51 -1.06
N LEU A 181 -17.53 14.06 0.08
CA LEU A 181 -18.24 14.91 1.02
C LEU A 181 -17.35 16.02 1.56
N ARG A 182 -16.13 15.70 2.03
CA ARG A 182 -15.16 16.71 2.49
C ARG A 182 -14.85 17.75 1.41
N ALA A 183 -14.64 17.31 0.18
CA ALA A 183 -14.37 18.20 -0.94
C ALA A 183 -15.55 19.15 -1.19
N GLN A 184 -16.77 18.62 -1.23
CA GLN A 184 -18.00 19.39 -1.44
C GLN A 184 -18.24 20.44 -0.35
N VAL A 185 -18.06 20.07 0.93
CA VAL A 185 -18.17 21.02 2.05
C VAL A 185 -17.09 22.10 1.95
N SER A 186 -15.85 21.70 1.64
CA SER A 186 -14.74 22.64 1.52
C SER A 186 -14.90 23.62 0.35
N SER A 187 -15.45 23.17 -0.78
CA SER A 187 -15.67 24.00 -1.96
C SER A 187 -17.00 24.76 -1.93
N LYS A 188 -17.84 24.51 -0.91
CA LYS A 188 -19.22 25.02 -0.82
C LYS A 188 -20.03 24.73 -2.09
N SER A 189 -19.80 23.56 -2.67
CA SER A 189 -20.47 23.14 -3.90
C SER A 189 -21.88 22.62 -3.62
N PRO A 190 -22.80 22.73 -4.59
CA PRO A 190 -24.15 22.20 -4.45
C PRO A 190 -24.14 20.67 -4.27
N GLU A 191 -25.18 20.14 -3.61
CA GLU A 191 -25.35 18.69 -3.40
C GLU A 191 -25.47 17.89 -4.70
N THR A 192 -25.95 18.54 -5.76
CA THR A 192 -26.10 17.96 -7.10
C THR A 192 -24.80 17.95 -7.90
N LEU A 193 -23.66 18.38 -7.35
CA LEU A 193 -22.39 18.50 -8.09
C LEU A 193 -21.99 17.21 -8.78
N PHE A 194 -22.11 16.08 -8.07
CA PHE A 194 -21.72 14.76 -8.59
C PHE A 194 -22.80 14.11 -9.47
N GLU A 195 -23.98 14.70 -9.55
CA GLU A 195 -25.06 14.29 -10.45
C GLU A 195 -24.99 15.00 -11.81
N ASP A 196 -24.30 16.15 -11.88
CA ASP A 196 -24.11 16.90 -13.12
C ASP A 196 -23.33 16.09 -14.16
N GLN A 197 -23.91 15.97 -15.35
CA GLN A 197 -23.34 15.23 -16.46
C GLN A 197 -21.97 15.78 -16.89
N GLU A 198 -21.77 17.09 -16.84
CA GLU A 198 -20.49 17.71 -17.21
C GLU A 198 -19.41 17.43 -16.15
N MET A 199 -19.79 17.39 -14.87
CA MET A 199 -18.88 17.01 -13.79
C MET A 199 -18.45 15.54 -13.91
N LEU A 200 -19.40 14.64 -14.19
CA LEU A 200 -19.09 13.21 -14.38
C LEU A 200 -18.18 12.97 -15.59
N LYS A 201 -18.41 13.68 -16.72
CA LYS A 201 -17.51 13.65 -17.88
C LYS A 201 -16.12 14.14 -17.52
N PHE A 202 -16.02 15.25 -16.77
CA PHE A 202 -14.76 15.82 -16.32
C PHE A 202 -13.97 14.85 -15.43
N ILE A 203 -14.60 14.24 -14.43
CA ILE A 203 -13.98 13.22 -13.56
C ILE A 203 -13.51 12.01 -14.40
N GLY A 204 -14.30 11.60 -15.40
CA GLY A 204 -13.91 10.56 -16.35
C GLY A 204 -12.64 10.89 -17.16
N MET A 205 -12.48 12.16 -17.58
CA MET A 205 -11.29 12.64 -18.28
C MET A 205 -10.06 12.72 -17.37
N LEU A 206 -10.23 13.15 -16.11
CA LEU A 206 -9.15 13.28 -15.14
C LEU A 206 -8.45 11.96 -14.82
N ARG A 207 -9.16 10.83 -14.91
CA ARG A 207 -8.63 9.50 -14.56
C ARG A 207 -7.34 9.11 -15.30
N LYS A 208 -7.03 9.73 -16.44
CA LYS A 208 -5.82 9.42 -17.24
C LYS A 208 -4.62 10.31 -16.92
N GLU A 209 -4.82 11.60 -16.65
CA GLU A 209 -3.73 12.61 -16.60
C GLU A 209 -4.06 13.81 -15.69
N ALA A 210 -4.73 13.59 -14.55
CA ALA A 210 -5.25 14.66 -13.69
C ALA A 210 -4.20 15.73 -13.33
N ILE A 211 -2.98 15.32 -12.98
CA ILE A 211 -1.96 16.25 -12.47
C ILE A 211 -1.52 17.25 -13.55
N HIS A 212 -1.45 16.83 -14.82
CA HIS A 212 -0.97 17.68 -15.92
C HIS A 212 -2.07 18.55 -16.53
N ILE A 213 -3.34 18.16 -16.37
CA ILE A 213 -4.48 18.82 -17.02
C ILE A 213 -5.15 19.85 -16.10
N MET A 214 -5.01 19.73 -14.78
CA MET A 214 -5.71 20.62 -13.85
C MET A 214 -5.26 22.08 -14.01
N PRO A 215 -6.15 23.00 -14.42
CA PRO A 215 -5.78 24.39 -14.65
C PRO A 215 -5.53 25.10 -13.33
N THR A 216 -4.49 25.92 -13.30
CA THR A 216 -4.24 26.81 -12.15
C THR A 216 -5.23 27.97 -12.16
N ALA A 217 -5.45 28.59 -11.00
CA ALA A 217 -6.37 29.72 -10.84
C ALA A 217 -6.10 30.88 -11.84
N LYS A 218 -4.83 31.10 -12.21
CA LYS A 218 -4.43 32.11 -13.20
C LYS A 218 -4.90 31.77 -14.62
N VAL A 219 -4.91 30.48 -14.97
CA VAL A 219 -5.36 30.00 -16.30
C VAL A 219 -6.88 30.06 -16.40
N LEU A 220 -7.58 29.69 -15.32
CA LEU A 220 -9.04 29.81 -15.22
C LEU A 220 -9.50 31.26 -15.34
N GLY A 221 -8.99 32.14 -14.47
CA GLY A 221 -9.43 33.54 -14.38
C GLY A 221 -9.08 34.41 -15.60
N GLY A 222 -8.06 34.02 -16.36
CA GLY A 222 -7.63 34.73 -17.57
C GLY A 222 -8.11 34.04 -18.83
N ARG A 223 -7.26 33.16 -19.38
CA ARG A 223 -7.41 32.64 -20.75
C ARG A 223 -8.73 31.90 -20.99
N LEU A 224 -9.16 31.05 -20.06
CA LEU A 224 -10.34 30.21 -20.26
C LEU A 224 -11.63 31.02 -20.21
N LEU A 225 -11.79 31.92 -19.23
CA LEU A 225 -12.96 32.79 -19.14
C LEU A 225 -13.01 33.78 -20.31
N THR A 226 -11.89 34.39 -20.70
CA THR A 226 -11.86 35.30 -21.86
C THR A 226 -12.21 34.58 -23.16
N ALA A 227 -11.71 33.35 -23.36
CA ALA A 227 -12.06 32.56 -24.55
C ALA A 227 -13.54 32.14 -24.57
N ALA A 228 -14.08 31.75 -23.41
CA ALA A 228 -15.50 31.41 -23.28
C ALA A 228 -16.39 32.64 -23.54
N ALA A 229 -16.05 33.80 -22.95
CA ALA A 229 -16.75 35.06 -23.16
C ALA A 229 -16.76 35.45 -24.65
N ALA A 230 -15.60 35.43 -25.32
CA ALA A 230 -15.50 35.73 -26.75
C ALA A 230 -16.35 34.77 -27.62
N THR A 231 -16.45 33.50 -27.22
CA THR A 231 -17.29 32.51 -27.93
C THR A 231 -18.78 32.83 -27.76
N VAL A 232 -19.19 33.25 -26.56
CA VAL A 232 -20.58 33.65 -26.29
C VAL A 232 -20.92 34.95 -26.99
N GLU A 233 -20.05 35.96 -26.93
CA GLU A 233 -20.21 37.24 -27.63
C GLU A 233 -20.38 37.03 -29.13
N LYS A 234 -19.54 36.19 -29.75
CA LYS A 234 -19.67 35.87 -31.17
C LYS A 234 -21.01 35.22 -31.50
N LYS A 235 -21.48 34.26 -30.67
CA LYS A 235 -22.80 33.64 -30.86
C LYS A 235 -23.93 34.65 -30.67
N LEU A 236 -23.79 35.56 -29.71
CA LEU A 236 -24.77 36.60 -29.45
C LEU A 236 -24.85 37.57 -30.62
N GLU A 237 -23.71 38.01 -31.16
CA GLU A 237 -23.64 38.85 -32.35
C GLU A 237 -24.30 38.18 -33.56
N GLU A 238 -24.06 36.88 -33.79
CA GLU A 238 -24.70 36.13 -34.88
C GLU A 238 -26.23 36.09 -34.74
N ILE A 239 -26.75 35.91 -33.52
CA ILE A 239 -28.20 35.92 -33.24
C ILE A 239 -28.77 37.32 -33.41
N LEU A 240 -28.08 38.35 -32.91
CA LEU A 240 -28.55 39.74 -32.92
C LEU A 240 -28.44 40.41 -34.28
N ARG A 241 -27.55 39.95 -35.18
CA ARG A 241 -27.39 40.51 -36.53
C ARG A 241 -28.66 40.42 -37.39
N GLY A 242 -29.63 39.59 -36.99
CA GLY A 242 -30.93 39.44 -37.63
C GLY A 242 -32.11 40.06 -36.86
N GLN A 243 -31.91 40.59 -35.65
CA GLN A 243 -32.97 41.23 -34.85
C GLN A 243 -32.75 42.74 -34.81
N VAL A 244 -33.65 43.50 -35.44
CA VAL A 244 -33.73 44.95 -35.27
C VAL A 244 -34.20 45.21 -33.84
N LEU A 245 -33.25 45.40 -32.92
CA LEU A 245 -33.53 45.89 -31.58
C LEU A 245 -33.85 47.38 -31.69
N GLY A 246 -35.11 47.67 -32.07
CA GLY A 246 -35.66 49.01 -32.03
C GLY A 246 -35.76 49.46 -30.58
N MET A 247 -34.80 50.26 -30.12
CA MET A 247 -35.06 51.21 -29.05
C MET A 247 -35.65 52.46 -29.69
N SER A 248 -36.97 52.45 -29.91
CA SER A 248 -37.78 53.64 -30.19
C SER A 248 -38.38 54.18 -28.92
#